data_AF-A0A7S3P217-F1
#
_entry.id   AF-A0A7S3P217-F1
#
_cell.length_a   1.000
_cell.length_b   1.000
_cell.length_c   1.000
_cell.angle_alpha   90.00
_cell.angle_beta   90.00
_cell.angle_gamma   90.00
#
_symmetry.space_group_name_H-M   'P 1'
#
loop_
_entity.id
_entity.type
_entity.pdbx_description
1 polymer ?
#
loop_
_entity_poly.entity_id
_entity_poly.type
_entity_poly.pdbx_seq_one_letter_code
_entity_poly.pdbx_strand_id
1 'polypeptide(L)'
;MTTSTTTTTKISATAKQPSPAKGNPAVSFRDQLLAEEPRLDAALKSFCSWLVASASTASPLDTHHHHNNDENEHTDSTELPAWTLAAALICTRHLSKAINAHIVPIQYDSSTEPIATPEQLMREVTARVWNEVAAQPGTKITKVLGRTALQYVWKDLDLTALTSTSQGATYCQTFHQLLMENKSTTTTNNNAISDAAVLIWGSPQAVARRAAERQATAAARVKEEQASRLKQAITSHIIEELPEEDEEDTKPAAIE
;
A
#
# COMPACT_ATOMS: atom_id res chain seq x y z
N MET A 1 52.11 18.70 22.24
CA MET A 1 51.49 18.05 21.06
C MET A 1 51.02 16.67 21.50
N THR A 2 49.73 16.51 21.77
CA THR A 2 49.12 15.25 22.22
C THR A 2 47.95 14.94 21.30
N THR A 3 48.09 13.90 20.48
CA THR A 3 47.06 13.43 19.55
C THR A 3 46.21 12.36 20.22
N SER A 4 44.93 12.67 20.44
CA SER A 4 43.93 11.72 20.95
C SER A 4 43.28 10.99 19.78
N THR A 5 43.43 9.67 19.77
CA THR A 5 42.83 8.76 18.77
C THR A 5 41.49 8.26 19.30
N THR A 6 40.38 8.69 18.69
CA THR A 6 39.03 8.22 19.07
C THR A 6 38.63 7.02 18.21
N THR A 7 38.50 5.85 18.81
CA THR A 7 38.04 4.61 18.17
C THR A 7 36.51 4.50 18.27
N THR A 8 35.81 4.72 17.16
CA THR A 8 34.35 4.51 17.07
C THR A 8 34.04 3.04 16.79
N THR A 9 33.56 2.33 17.81
CA THR A 9 33.08 0.94 17.69
C THR A 9 31.68 0.93 17.09
N LYS A 10 31.55 0.38 15.88
CA LYS A 10 30.29 0.23 15.14
C LYS A 10 29.57 -1.04 15.63
N ILE A 11 28.63 -0.89 16.56
CA ILE A 11 27.80 -2.01 17.04
C ILE A 11 26.73 -2.30 15.98
N SER A 12 26.96 -3.33 15.16
CA SER A 12 25.98 -3.83 14.21
C SER A 12 25.04 -4.79 14.94
N ALA A 13 23.88 -4.28 15.36
CA ALA A 13 22.83 -5.10 15.96
C ALA A 13 22.10 -5.88 14.86
N THR A 14 22.52 -7.12 14.61
CA THR A 14 21.76 -8.07 13.82
C THR A 14 20.56 -8.51 14.65
N ALA A 15 19.36 -8.00 14.33
CA ALA A 15 18.11 -8.41 14.93
C ALA A 15 17.93 -9.92 14.71
N LYS A 16 18.12 -10.69 15.77
CA LYS A 16 17.99 -12.14 15.78
C LYS A 16 16.50 -12.46 15.67
N GLN A 17 16.07 -12.84 14.47
CA GLN A 17 14.70 -13.28 14.20
C GLN A 17 14.40 -14.48 15.13
N PRO A 18 13.38 -14.41 16.01
CA PRO A 18 13.11 -15.46 16.96
C PRO A 18 12.73 -16.75 16.23
N SER A 19 13.37 -17.86 16.64
CA SER A 19 13.08 -19.19 16.11
C SER A 19 11.65 -19.59 16.49
N PRO A 20 10.82 -20.08 15.54
CA PRO A 20 9.44 -20.40 15.83
C PRO A 20 9.37 -21.60 16.78
N ALA A 21 8.85 -21.38 17.98
CA ALA A 21 8.44 -22.46 18.87
C ALA A 21 7.43 -23.36 18.13
N LYS A 22 7.40 -24.66 18.46
CA LYS A 22 6.35 -25.62 18.02
C LYS A 22 4.99 -25.20 18.61
N GLY A 23 4.45 -24.07 18.17
CA GLY A 23 3.15 -23.55 18.56
C GLY A 23 2.05 -24.16 17.71
N ASN A 24 0.83 -24.16 18.24
CA ASN A 24 -0.37 -24.51 17.49
C ASN A 24 -0.42 -23.66 16.19
N PRO A 25 -0.46 -24.27 14.99
CA PRO A 25 -0.37 -23.54 13.73
C PRO A 25 -1.46 -22.48 13.57
N ALA A 26 -2.64 -22.67 14.18
CA ALA A 26 -3.72 -21.70 14.16
C ALA A 26 -3.38 -20.41 14.93
N VAL A 27 -2.66 -20.52 16.05
CA VAL A 27 -2.23 -19.35 16.85
C VAL A 27 -1.17 -18.58 16.08
N SER A 28 -0.19 -19.28 15.50
CA SER A 28 0.84 -18.66 14.65
C SER A 28 0.24 -17.94 13.45
N PHE A 29 -0.81 -18.48 12.84
CA PHE A 29 -1.44 -17.87 11.67
C PHE A 29 -2.27 -16.63 12.05
N ARG A 30 -3.01 -16.66 13.16
CA ARG A 30 -3.70 -15.47 13.69
C ARG A 30 -2.73 -14.31 13.92
N ASP A 31 -1.61 -14.57 14.59
CA ASP A 31 -0.60 -13.54 14.86
C ASP A 31 0.01 -13.01 13.57
N GLN A 32 0.23 -13.89 12.58
CA GLN A 32 0.68 -13.49 11.25
C GLN A 32 -0.31 -12.54 10.56
N LEU A 33 -1.62 -12.83 10.60
CA LEU A 33 -2.65 -11.94 10.02
C LEU A 33 -2.65 -10.56 10.68
N LEU A 34 -2.46 -10.50 12.01
CA LEU A 34 -2.45 -9.25 12.77
C LEU A 34 -1.12 -8.49 12.65
N ALA A 35 -0.01 -9.17 12.31
CA ALA A 35 1.28 -8.52 12.07
C ALA A 35 1.49 -8.10 10.61
N GLU A 36 0.59 -8.47 9.70
CA GLU A 36 0.77 -8.28 8.26
C GLU A 36 0.83 -6.80 7.85
N GLU A 37 1.87 -6.44 7.10
CA GLU A 37 2.03 -5.14 6.45
C GLU A 37 2.31 -5.34 4.94
N PRO A 38 1.81 -4.47 4.06
CA PRO A 38 0.99 -3.29 4.34
C PRO A 38 -0.45 -3.64 4.73
N ARG A 39 -1.03 -2.84 5.62
CA ARG A 39 -2.48 -2.89 5.92
C ARG A 39 -3.33 -2.61 4.70
N LEU A 40 -4.58 -3.04 4.77
CA LEU A 40 -5.47 -3.00 3.63
C LEU A 40 -5.68 -1.58 3.07
N ASP A 41 -5.76 -0.58 3.93
CA ASP A 41 -5.95 0.82 3.55
C ASP A 41 -4.78 1.38 2.73
N ALA A 42 -3.55 1.05 3.12
CA ALA A 42 -2.32 1.54 2.49
C ALA A 42 -2.17 0.98 1.07
N ALA A 43 -2.60 -0.25 0.85
CA ALA A 43 -2.58 -0.84 -0.46
C ALA A 43 -3.77 -0.47 -1.33
N LEU A 44 -4.97 -0.27 -0.79
CA LEU A 44 -6.07 0.33 -1.55
C LEU A 44 -5.66 1.70 -2.11
N LYS A 45 -4.95 2.51 -1.33
CA LYS A 45 -4.35 3.77 -1.80
C LYS A 45 -3.32 3.53 -2.90
N SER A 46 -2.43 2.56 -2.71
CA SER A 46 -1.38 2.22 -3.69
C SER A 46 -1.98 1.73 -5.02
N PHE A 47 -3.06 0.94 -4.95
CA PHE A 47 -3.81 0.47 -6.11
C PHE A 47 -4.52 1.62 -6.83
N CYS A 48 -5.14 2.55 -6.09
CA CYS A 48 -5.71 3.76 -6.68
C CYS A 48 -4.66 4.57 -7.46
N SER A 49 -3.46 4.76 -6.88
CA SER A 49 -2.37 5.45 -7.57
C SER A 49 -1.92 4.71 -8.83
N TRP A 50 -1.82 3.37 -8.76
CA TRP A 50 -1.46 2.55 -9.91
C TRP A 50 -2.51 2.65 -11.04
N LEU A 51 -3.80 2.54 -10.73
CA LEU A 51 -4.89 2.67 -11.72
C LEU A 51 -4.84 3.99 -12.48
N VAL A 52 -4.60 5.09 -11.76
CA VAL A 52 -4.53 6.44 -12.36
C VAL A 52 -3.28 6.60 -13.22
N ALA A 53 -2.15 6.05 -12.77
CA ALA A 53 -0.92 6.05 -13.56
C ALA A 53 -1.07 5.23 -14.85
N SER A 54 -1.69 4.05 -14.78
CA SER A 54 -1.92 3.21 -15.96
C SER A 54 -2.86 3.85 -16.99
N ALA A 55 -3.87 4.59 -16.54
CA ALA A 55 -4.76 5.32 -17.44
C ALA A 55 -4.05 6.49 -18.13
N SER A 56 -3.10 7.13 -17.44
CA SER A 56 -2.33 8.26 -18.00
C SER A 56 -1.32 7.81 -19.06
N THR A 57 -0.77 6.59 -18.94
CA THR A 57 0.15 6.02 -19.95
C THR A 57 -0.57 5.48 -21.19
N ALA A 58 -1.89 5.27 -21.11
CA ALA A 58 -2.70 4.80 -22.23
C ALA A 58 -3.17 5.94 -23.15
N SER A 59 -2.82 7.20 -22.84
CA SER A 59 -3.04 8.31 -23.78
C SER A 59 -2.27 8.01 -25.06
N PRO A 60 -2.93 7.90 -26.21
CA PRO A 60 -2.26 7.60 -27.47
C PRO A 60 -1.27 8.73 -27.72
N LEU A 61 0.02 8.38 -27.72
CA LEU A 61 1.02 9.23 -28.32
C LEU A 61 0.53 9.46 -29.75
N ASP A 62 0.26 10.71 -30.07
CA ASP A 62 -0.15 11.20 -31.39
C ASP A 62 0.91 10.72 -32.40
N THR A 63 0.71 9.51 -32.91
CA THR A 63 1.64 8.86 -33.83
C THR A 63 1.28 9.42 -35.17
N HIS A 64 1.96 10.53 -35.51
CA HIS A 64 1.87 11.19 -36.80
C HIS A 64 1.71 10.16 -37.93
N HIS A 65 0.60 10.30 -38.64
CA HIS A 65 0.21 9.54 -39.82
C HIS A 65 1.39 9.06 -40.69
N HIS A 66 1.56 7.75 -40.79
CA HIS A 66 1.89 7.16 -42.08
C HIS A 66 0.84 6.13 -42.47
N HIS A 67 -0.05 6.61 -43.33
CA HIS A 67 -1.09 5.91 -44.04
C HIS A 67 -0.47 4.75 -44.83
N ASN A 68 -0.90 3.51 -44.57
CA ASN A 68 -1.03 2.51 -45.61
C ASN A 68 -2.10 1.48 -45.21
N ASN A 69 -3.08 1.38 -46.08
CA ASN A 69 -4.16 0.41 -46.08
C ASN A 69 -3.63 -1.02 -45.99
N ASP A 70 -4.19 -1.83 -45.09
CA ASP A 70 -4.65 -3.16 -45.47
C ASP A 70 -5.66 -3.68 -44.45
N GLU A 71 -6.55 -4.52 -44.95
CA GLU A 71 -7.90 -4.74 -44.48
C GLU A 71 -8.02 -5.69 -43.27
N ASN A 72 -8.98 -5.35 -42.40
CA ASN A 72 -9.95 -6.26 -41.79
C ASN A 72 -9.43 -7.30 -40.76
N GLU A 73 -9.24 -6.87 -39.51
CA GLU A 73 -9.30 -7.76 -38.35
C GLU A 73 -10.22 -7.14 -37.29
N HIS A 74 -11.37 -7.78 -37.07
CA HIS A 74 -12.39 -7.39 -36.10
C HIS A 74 -11.89 -7.73 -34.69
N THR A 75 -10.93 -6.94 -34.19
CA THR A 75 -10.56 -6.97 -32.78
C THR A 75 -11.57 -6.11 -32.03
N ASP A 76 -12.50 -6.78 -31.36
CA ASP A 76 -13.41 -6.18 -30.38
C ASP A 76 -12.58 -5.73 -29.16
N SER A 77 -11.76 -4.70 -29.37
CA SER A 77 -10.95 -4.08 -28.35
C SER A 77 -11.92 -3.33 -27.45
N THR A 78 -12.35 -3.98 -26.38
CA THR A 78 -13.14 -3.36 -25.32
C THR A 78 -12.29 -2.25 -24.72
N GLU A 79 -12.43 -1.03 -25.22
CA GLU A 79 -11.77 0.14 -24.67
C GLU A 79 -12.21 0.28 -23.21
N LEU A 80 -11.30 -0.06 -22.29
CA LEU A 80 -11.52 0.19 -20.88
C LEU A 80 -11.74 1.70 -20.70
N PRO A 81 -12.77 2.12 -19.95
CA PRO A 81 -13.03 3.54 -19.75
C PRO A 81 -11.80 4.19 -19.12
N ALA A 82 -11.42 5.36 -19.63
CA ALA A 82 -10.32 6.15 -19.08
C ALA A 82 -10.59 6.42 -17.59
N TRP A 83 -9.82 5.77 -16.71
CA TRP A 83 -9.98 5.91 -15.26
C TRP A 83 -9.56 7.31 -14.84
N THR A 84 -10.52 8.14 -14.44
CA THR A 84 -10.20 9.39 -13.75
C THR A 84 -9.75 9.11 -12.32
N LEU A 85 -8.90 9.97 -11.76
CA LEU A 85 -8.53 9.92 -10.35
C LEU A 85 -9.77 9.95 -9.44
N ALA A 86 -10.78 10.73 -9.81
CA ALA A 86 -12.05 10.80 -9.08
C ALA A 86 -12.77 9.45 -9.07
N ALA A 87 -12.89 8.77 -10.22
CA ALA A 87 -13.52 7.45 -10.31
C ALA A 87 -12.76 6.40 -9.49
N ALA A 88 -11.43 6.35 -9.61
CA ALA A 88 -10.60 5.42 -8.85
C ALA A 88 -10.73 5.63 -7.33
N LEU A 89 -10.76 6.89 -6.88
CA LEU A 89 -10.97 7.23 -5.47
C LEU A 89 -12.37 6.85 -4.98
N ILE A 90 -13.41 7.02 -5.80
CA ILE A 90 -14.78 6.63 -5.46
C ILE A 90 -14.85 5.10 -5.30
N CYS A 91 -14.39 4.34 -6.29
CA CYS A 91 -14.42 2.87 -6.23
C CYS A 91 -13.64 2.32 -5.03
N THR A 92 -12.44 2.84 -4.76
CA THR A 92 -11.65 2.40 -3.61
C THR A 92 -12.27 2.75 -2.27
N ARG A 93 -12.98 3.89 -2.15
CA ARG A 93 -13.78 4.22 -0.96
C ARG A 93 -14.94 3.25 -0.78
N HIS A 94 -15.66 2.92 -1.84
CA HIS A 94 -16.76 1.94 -1.78
C HIS A 94 -16.26 0.55 -1.40
N LEU A 95 -15.15 0.10 -1.99
CA LEU A 95 -14.53 -1.18 -1.62
C LEU A 95 -14.09 -1.18 -0.15
N SER A 96 -13.47 -0.10 0.32
CA SER A 96 -13.10 0.06 1.73
C SER A 96 -14.32 0.00 2.64
N LYS A 97 -15.45 0.60 2.25
CA LYS A 97 -16.71 0.54 3.00
C LYS A 97 -17.28 -0.87 3.02
N ALA A 98 -17.29 -1.57 1.88
CA ALA A 98 -17.75 -2.96 1.78
C ALA A 98 -16.92 -3.87 2.69
N ILE A 99 -15.58 -3.77 2.63
CA ILE A 99 -14.66 -4.52 3.50
C ILE A 99 -14.97 -4.26 4.98
N ASN A 100 -15.10 -3.00 5.39
CA ASN A 100 -15.32 -2.67 6.79
C ASN A 100 -16.72 -3.03 7.32
N ALA A 101 -17.71 -3.20 6.43
CA ALA A 101 -19.07 -3.59 6.80
C ALA A 101 -19.31 -5.10 6.69
N HIS A 102 -18.37 -5.84 6.08
CA HIS A 102 -18.55 -7.25 5.80
C HIS A 102 -18.34 -8.11 7.05
N ILE A 103 -19.27 -9.05 7.25
CA ILE A 103 -19.20 -10.09 8.27
C ILE A 103 -19.03 -11.43 7.55
N VAL A 104 -17.99 -12.17 7.93
CA VAL A 104 -17.64 -13.42 7.27
C VAL A 104 -18.46 -14.55 7.90
N PRO A 105 -19.24 -15.32 7.12
CA PRO A 105 -19.95 -16.46 7.66
C PRO A 105 -18.95 -17.53 8.14
N ILE A 106 -19.09 -17.97 9.40
CA ILE A 106 -18.31 -19.09 9.94
C ILE A 106 -19.14 -20.34 9.72
N GLN A 107 -18.78 -21.14 8.71
CA GLN A 107 -19.40 -22.44 8.48
C GLN A 107 -18.85 -23.44 9.50
N TYR A 108 -19.65 -23.77 10.50
CA TYR A 108 -19.42 -24.94 11.35
C TYR A 108 -20.09 -26.13 10.71
N ASP A 109 -19.39 -26.84 9.83
CA ASP A 109 -19.86 -28.16 9.40
C ASP A 109 -19.75 -29.10 10.59
N SER A 110 -20.85 -29.16 11.35
CA SER A 110 -21.03 -30.00 12.52
C SER A 110 -21.40 -31.44 12.16
N SER A 111 -21.43 -31.77 10.87
CA SER A 111 -21.79 -33.08 10.36
C SER A 111 -20.71 -33.63 9.43
N THR A 112 -20.14 -34.76 9.86
CA THR A 112 -19.47 -35.78 9.05
C THR A 112 -18.09 -35.43 8.42
N GLU A 113 -17.08 -35.87 9.17
CA GLU A 113 -15.67 -36.17 8.83
C GLU A 113 -14.58 -35.11 9.10
N PRO A 114 -13.42 -35.52 9.68
CA PRO A 114 -12.55 -34.63 10.45
C PRO A 114 -11.27 -34.22 9.70
N ILE A 115 -11.30 -34.09 8.38
CA ILE A 115 -10.12 -33.66 7.61
C ILE A 115 -10.42 -32.29 7.00
N ALA A 116 -10.46 -31.27 7.85
CA ALA A 116 -10.38 -29.90 7.40
C ALA A 116 -9.04 -29.73 6.67
N THR A 117 -9.09 -29.35 5.39
CA THR A 117 -7.86 -29.04 4.66
C THR A 117 -7.17 -27.85 5.35
N PRO A 118 -5.83 -27.74 5.25
CA PRO A 118 -5.12 -26.59 5.82
C PRO A 118 -5.69 -25.25 5.36
N GLU A 119 -6.18 -25.18 4.13
CA GLU A 119 -6.84 -23.99 3.58
C GLU A 119 -8.17 -23.67 4.27
N GLN A 120 -9.01 -24.68 4.52
CA GLN A 120 -10.27 -24.50 5.27
C GLN A 120 -10.00 -23.99 6.68
N LEU A 121 -9.00 -24.55 7.36
CA LEU A 121 -8.59 -24.08 8.68
C LEU A 121 -8.12 -22.62 8.65
N MET A 122 -7.29 -22.25 7.67
CA MET A 122 -6.83 -20.86 7.51
C MET A 122 -7.98 -19.91 7.21
N ARG A 123 -8.95 -20.32 6.38
CA ARG A 123 -10.16 -19.54 6.09
C ARG A 123 -10.99 -19.34 7.35
N GLU A 124 -11.18 -20.39 8.15
CA GLU A 124 -11.94 -20.32 9.40
C GLU A 124 -11.26 -19.40 10.42
N VAL A 125 -9.94 -19.54 10.62
CA VAL A 125 -9.17 -18.65 11.49
C VAL A 125 -9.27 -17.20 10.99
N THR A 126 -9.17 -16.97 9.68
CA THR A 126 -9.33 -15.64 9.10
C THR A 126 -10.71 -15.07 9.35
N ALA A 127 -11.78 -15.85 9.15
CA ALA A 127 -13.15 -15.43 9.40
C ALA A 127 -13.37 -15.04 10.86
N ARG A 128 -12.83 -15.82 11.81
CA ARG A 128 -12.88 -15.51 13.24
C ARG A 128 -12.17 -14.20 13.57
N VAL A 129 -10.93 -14.02 13.10
CA VAL A 129 -10.15 -12.80 13.31
C VAL A 129 -10.84 -11.59 12.67
N TRP A 130 -11.36 -11.75 11.46
CA TRP A 130 -12.10 -10.69 10.74
C TRP A 130 -13.30 -10.22 11.55
N ASN A 131 -14.15 -11.15 11.99
CA ASN A 131 -15.35 -10.83 12.76
C ASN A 131 -15.02 -10.24 14.13
N GLU A 132 -13.95 -10.70 14.78
CA GLU A 132 -13.45 -10.12 16.02
C GLU A 132 -13.06 -8.65 15.84
N VAL A 133 -12.31 -8.33 14.78
CA VAL A 133 -11.94 -6.94 14.45
C VAL A 133 -13.18 -6.11 14.07
N ALA A 134 -14.12 -6.68 13.32
CA ALA A 134 -15.36 -6.01 12.92
C ALA A 134 -16.25 -5.65 14.11
N ALA A 135 -16.24 -6.48 15.16
CA ALA A 135 -17.02 -6.26 16.37
C ALA A 135 -16.42 -5.18 17.29
N GLN A 136 -15.15 -4.80 17.12
CA GLN A 136 -14.51 -3.78 17.95
C GLN A 136 -14.98 -2.37 17.55
N PRO A 137 -15.60 -1.60 18.46
CA PRO A 137 -16.11 -0.27 18.13
C PRO A 137 -14.98 0.69 17.78
N GLY A 138 -15.13 1.40 16.66
CA GLY A 138 -14.15 2.40 16.16
C GLY A 138 -12.96 1.81 15.41
N THR A 139 -12.76 0.49 15.46
CA THR A 139 -11.73 -0.20 14.69
C THR A 139 -12.22 -0.47 13.27
N LYS A 140 -11.34 -0.25 12.28
CA LYS A 140 -11.64 -0.56 10.87
C LYS A 140 -10.82 -1.77 10.46
N ILE A 141 -11.47 -2.79 9.89
CA ILE A 141 -10.80 -3.95 9.29
C ILE A 141 -9.69 -3.51 8.35
N THR A 142 -9.93 -2.49 7.52
CA THR A 142 -8.92 -2.03 6.56
C THR A 142 -7.65 -1.46 7.20
N LYS A 143 -7.69 -1.08 8.47
CA LYS A 143 -6.53 -0.57 9.22
C LYS A 143 -5.80 -1.65 10.00
N VAL A 144 -6.43 -2.80 10.22
CA VAL A 144 -5.90 -3.86 11.10
C VAL A 144 -5.47 -5.07 10.30
N LEU A 145 -6.18 -5.44 9.24
CA LEU A 145 -5.84 -6.61 8.47
C LEU A 145 -5.05 -6.22 7.21
N GLY A 146 -4.27 -7.18 6.71
CA GLY A 146 -3.51 -7.07 5.48
C GLY A 146 -4.09 -7.90 4.34
N ARG A 147 -3.27 -8.11 3.31
CA ARG A 147 -3.64 -8.83 2.08
C ARG A 147 -4.12 -10.25 2.35
N THR A 148 -3.41 -11.00 3.19
CA THR A 148 -3.65 -12.43 3.40
C THR A 148 -5.08 -12.64 3.91
N ALA A 149 -5.51 -11.83 4.88
CA ALA A 149 -6.89 -11.88 5.37
C ALA A 149 -7.92 -11.64 4.27
N LEU A 150 -7.70 -10.62 3.44
CA LEU A 150 -8.59 -10.30 2.34
C LEU A 150 -8.62 -11.42 1.28
N GLN A 151 -7.51 -12.11 1.01
CA GLN A 151 -7.48 -13.21 0.03
C GLN A 151 -8.42 -14.36 0.41
N TYR A 152 -8.47 -14.73 1.69
CA TYR A 152 -9.37 -15.79 2.18
C TYR A 152 -10.84 -15.37 2.19
N VAL A 153 -11.11 -14.08 2.42
CA VAL A 153 -12.47 -13.53 2.53
C VAL A 153 -13.00 -13.01 1.18
N TRP A 154 -12.14 -12.86 0.17
CA TRP A 154 -12.49 -12.20 -1.09
C TRP A 154 -13.70 -12.81 -1.80
N LYS A 155 -13.86 -14.14 -1.70
CA LYS A 155 -14.98 -14.86 -2.33
C LYS A 155 -16.31 -14.65 -1.59
N ASP A 156 -16.24 -14.34 -0.29
CA ASP A 156 -17.42 -14.13 0.57
C ASP A 156 -17.83 -12.66 0.60
N LEU A 157 -16.94 -11.76 0.18
CA LEU A 157 -17.16 -10.33 0.21
C LEU A 157 -18.34 -9.93 -0.68
N ASP A 158 -19.41 -9.44 -0.06
CA ASP A 158 -20.56 -8.93 -0.78
C ASP A 158 -20.25 -7.56 -1.40
N LEU A 159 -19.94 -7.58 -2.69
CA LEU A 159 -19.68 -6.39 -3.49
C LEU A 159 -20.94 -5.84 -4.19
N THR A 160 -22.12 -6.43 -3.99
CA THR A 160 -23.37 -5.95 -4.60
C THR A 160 -23.75 -4.56 -4.11
N ALA A 161 -23.32 -4.19 -2.89
CA ALA A 161 -23.47 -2.84 -2.36
C ALA A 161 -22.70 -1.77 -3.18
N LEU A 162 -21.73 -2.16 -4.03
CA LEU A 162 -21.05 -1.23 -4.93
C LEU A 162 -21.85 -0.92 -6.20
N THR A 163 -22.76 -1.79 -6.61
CA THR A 163 -23.51 -1.63 -7.88
C THR A 163 -24.80 -0.82 -7.71
N SER A 164 -25.23 -0.54 -6.49
CA SER A 164 -26.53 0.09 -6.19
C SER A 164 -26.55 1.62 -6.25
N THR A 165 -25.40 2.30 -6.38
CA THR A 165 -25.34 3.77 -6.46
C THR A 165 -25.29 4.27 -7.91
N SER A 166 -26.34 4.98 -8.35
CA SER A 166 -26.60 5.39 -9.74
C SER A 166 -25.52 6.22 -10.44
N GLN A 167 -24.71 7.00 -9.71
CA GLN A 167 -23.62 7.80 -10.30
C GLN A 167 -22.26 7.09 -10.35
N GLY A 168 -22.10 5.99 -9.61
CA GLY A 168 -20.86 5.22 -9.54
C GLY A 168 -20.99 3.81 -10.12
N ALA A 169 -22.19 3.39 -10.53
CA ALA A 169 -22.51 2.01 -10.89
C ALA A 169 -21.64 1.51 -12.05
N THR A 170 -21.47 2.30 -13.11
CA THR A 170 -20.64 1.88 -14.27
C THR A 170 -19.18 1.70 -13.87
N TYR A 171 -18.55 2.67 -13.20
CA TYR A 171 -17.17 2.53 -12.75
C TYR A 171 -17.01 1.43 -11.70
N CYS A 172 -17.95 1.29 -10.76
CA CYS A 172 -17.91 0.23 -9.77
C CYS A 172 -18.14 -1.15 -10.40
N GLN A 173 -18.93 -1.24 -11.46
CA GLN A 173 -19.15 -2.46 -12.23
C GLN A 173 -17.93 -2.81 -13.07
N THR A 174 -17.31 -1.85 -13.76
CA THR A 174 -16.03 -2.05 -14.46
C THR A 174 -14.91 -2.38 -13.46
N PHE A 175 -14.90 -1.76 -12.28
CA PHE A 175 -13.97 -2.07 -11.20
C PHE A 175 -14.17 -3.51 -10.71
N HIS A 176 -15.42 -3.89 -10.47
CA HIS A 176 -15.80 -5.25 -10.08
C HIS A 176 -15.42 -6.26 -11.18
N GLN A 177 -15.66 -5.90 -12.45
CA GLN A 177 -15.30 -6.70 -13.60
C GLN A 177 -13.78 -6.85 -13.72
N LEU A 178 -12.98 -5.78 -13.60
CA LEU A 178 -11.52 -5.84 -13.55
C LEU A 178 -11.02 -6.72 -12.39
N LEU A 179 -11.68 -6.65 -11.24
CA LEU A 179 -11.37 -7.49 -10.08
C LEU A 179 -11.74 -8.97 -10.28
N MET A 180 -12.71 -9.26 -11.16
CA MET A 180 -13.26 -10.60 -11.40
C MET A 180 -12.76 -11.26 -12.69
N GLU A 181 -12.58 -10.54 -13.79
CA GLU A 181 -12.04 -11.03 -15.07
C GLU A 181 -10.59 -11.51 -14.94
N ASN A 182 -9.82 -10.87 -14.07
CA ASN A 182 -8.49 -11.36 -13.69
C ASN A 182 -8.52 -12.70 -12.92
N LYS A 183 -9.70 -13.22 -12.54
CA LYS A 183 -9.83 -14.61 -12.08
C LYS A 183 -9.97 -15.61 -13.23
N SER A 184 -10.53 -15.19 -14.38
CA SER A 184 -10.98 -16.10 -15.44
C SER A 184 -9.88 -16.47 -16.46
N THR A 185 -8.89 -15.61 -16.68
CA THR A 185 -7.76 -15.87 -17.60
C THR A 185 -6.73 -16.87 -17.06
N THR A 186 -6.83 -17.27 -15.79
CA THR A 186 -5.95 -18.28 -15.14
C THR A 186 -6.68 -19.58 -14.82
N THR A 187 -7.42 -20.12 -15.79
CA THR A 187 -8.06 -21.43 -15.65
C THR A 187 -7.10 -22.55 -16.07
N THR A 188 -6.03 -22.80 -15.30
CA THR A 188 -5.35 -24.12 -15.29
C THR A 188 -4.42 -24.39 -14.10
N ASN A 189 -4.26 -23.48 -13.14
CA ASN A 189 -3.50 -23.75 -11.92
C ASN A 189 -4.26 -23.20 -10.70
N ASN A 190 -4.32 -23.98 -9.63
CA ASN A 190 -5.01 -23.69 -8.35
C ASN A 190 -4.50 -22.43 -7.60
N ASN A 191 -3.77 -21.54 -8.29
CA ASN A 191 -3.22 -20.28 -7.79
C ASN A 191 -4.05 -19.05 -8.20
N ALA A 192 -5.24 -19.19 -8.81
CA ALA A 192 -6.00 -18.08 -9.41
C ALA A 192 -6.48 -16.97 -8.44
N ILE A 193 -6.43 -17.17 -7.11
CA ILE A 193 -6.65 -16.09 -6.11
C ILE A 193 -5.45 -15.13 -6.05
N SER A 194 -4.29 -15.56 -6.59
CA SER A 194 -3.06 -14.78 -6.65
C SER A 194 -3.24 -13.49 -7.45
N ASP A 195 -3.91 -13.50 -8.61
CA ASP A 195 -3.61 -12.50 -9.64
C ASP A 195 -4.39 -11.18 -9.53
N ALA A 196 -5.68 -11.20 -9.17
CA ALA A 196 -6.39 -9.97 -8.78
C ALA A 196 -5.76 -9.33 -7.54
N ALA A 197 -5.23 -10.16 -6.62
CA ALA A 197 -4.42 -9.68 -5.52
C ALA A 197 -3.02 -9.21 -5.98
N VAL A 198 -2.42 -9.78 -7.01
CA VAL A 198 -1.15 -9.26 -7.58
C VAL A 198 -1.39 -7.91 -8.27
N LEU A 199 -2.57 -7.63 -8.81
CA LEU A 199 -2.92 -6.31 -9.34
C LEU A 199 -3.07 -5.25 -8.24
N ILE A 200 -3.79 -5.56 -7.16
CA ILE A 200 -3.98 -4.62 -6.03
C ILE A 200 -2.69 -4.47 -5.20
N TRP A 201 -1.97 -5.57 -4.99
CA TRP A 201 -0.87 -5.65 -4.02
C TRP A 201 0.51 -5.71 -4.70
N GLY A 202 0.65 -6.28 -5.90
CA GLY A 202 1.93 -6.69 -6.49
C GLY A 202 2.32 -8.10 -6.02
N SER A 203 3.37 -8.71 -6.60
CA SER A 203 3.95 -9.92 -6.00
C SER A 203 4.47 -9.60 -4.58
N PRO A 204 4.52 -10.57 -3.63
CA PRO A 204 5.08 -10.32 -2.30
C PRO A 204 6.47 -9.67 -2.33
N GLN A 205 7.30 -10.05 -3.30
CA GLN A 205 8.61 -9.44 -3.56
C GLN A 205 8.48 -7.98 -4.04
N ALA A 206 7.54 -7.68 -4.93
CA ALA A 206 7.29 -6.30 -5.39
C ALA A 206 6.75 -5.41 -4.25
N VAL A 207 5.86 -5.94 -3.40
CA VAL A 207 5.38 -5.26 -2.18
C VAL A 207 6.55 -4.95 -1.26
N ALA A 208 7.36 -5.97 -0.92
CA ALA A 208 8.51 -5.81 -0.03
C ALA A 208 9.52 -4.80 -0.57
N ARG A 209 9.79 -4.84 -1.89
CA ARG A 209 10.68 -3.87 -2.54
C ARG A 209 10.14 -2.44 -2.46
N ARG A 210 8.86 -2.22 -2.77
CA ARG A 210 8.22 -0.89 -2.67
C ARG A 210 8.16 -0.41 -1.21
N ALA A 211 7.92 -1.30 -0.26
CA ALA A 211 7.91 -0.96 1.16
C ALA A 211 9.31 -0.55 1.64
N ALA A 212 10.36 -1.30 1.26
CA ALA A 212 11.75 -0.96 1.53
C ALA A 212 12.15 0.38 0.89
N GLU A 213 11.73 0.63 -0.35
CA GLU A 213 11.98 1.88 -1.07
C GLU A 213 11.30 3.07 -0.38
N ARG A 214 10.05 2.92 0.07
CA ARG A 214 9.35 3.96 0.84
C ARG A 214 10.05 4.24 2.17
N GLN A 215 10.49 3.20 2.88
CA GLN A 215 11.25 3.36 4.12
C GLN A 215 12.59 4.07 3.88
N ALA A 216 13.30 3.72 2.80
CA ALA A 216 14.56 4.37 2.42
C ALA A 216 14.34 5.86 2.11
N THR A 217 13.31 6.20 1.33
CA THR A 217 12.96 7.59 1.00
C THR A 217 12.53 8.38 2.24
N ALA A 218 11.74 7.79 3.14
CA ALA A 218 11.37 8.45 4.39
C ALA A 218 12.60 8.71 5.28
N ALA A 219 13.49 7.73 5.42
CA ALA A 219 14.74 7.87 6.17
C ALA A 219 15.67 8.94 5.55
N ALA A 220 15.71 9.04 4.21
CA ALA A 220 16.46 10.08 3.51
C ALA A 220 15.93 11.48 3.84
N ARG A 221 14.60 11.69 3.82
CA ARG A 221 13.99 12.98 4.20
C ARG A 221 14.29 13.37 5.64
N VAL A 222 14.24 12.44 6.58
CA VAL A 222 14.59 12.71 7.99
C VAL A 222 16.05 13.15 8.12
N LYS A 223 16.98 12.51 7.41
CA LYS A 223 18.40 12.92 7.41
C LYS A 223 18.60 14.31 6.81
N GLU A 224 17.91 14.61 5.71
CA GLU A 224 17.96 15.92 5.06
C GLU A 224 17.40 17.04 5.98
N GLU A 225 16.31 16.76 6.68
CA GLU A 225 15.75 17.68 7.66
C GLU A 225 16.69 17.91 8.85
N GLN A 226 17.29 16.84 9.38
CA GLN A 226 18.31 16.95 10.45
C GLN A 226 19.53 17.76 9.99
N ALA A 227 20.02 17.54 8.77
CA ALA A 227 21.14 18.29 8.21
C ALA A 227 20.79 19.79 8.04
N SER A 228 19.56 20.09 7.61
CA SER A 228 19.07 21.46 7.47
C SER A 228 18.97 22.17 8.81
N ARG A 229 18.45 21.49 9.85
CA ARG A 229 18.40 22.02 11.22
C ARG A 229 19.78 22.30 11.80
N LEU A 230 20.75 21.42 11.57
CA LEU A 230 22.12 21.62 12.04
C LEU A 230 22.78 22.83 11.37
N LYS A 231 22.61 22.98 10.05
CA LYS A 231 23.09 24.17 9.32
C LYS A 231 22.48 25.45 9.87
N GLN A 232 21.17 25.46 10.10
CA GLN A 232 20.48 26.62 10.68
C GLN A 232 21.00 26.97 12.08
N ALA A 233 21.21 25.97 12.94
CA ALA A 233 21.76 26.18 14.28
C ALA A 233 23.18 26.78 14.26
N ILE A 234 24.05 26.30 13.35
CA ILE A 234 25.40 26.85 13.17
C ILE A 234 25.33 28.30 12.67
N THR A 235 24.49 28.59 11.68
CA THR A 235 24.32 29.96 11.17
C THR A 235 23.80 30.91 12.23
N SER A 236 22.83 30.50 13.05
CA SER A 236 22.33 31.31 14.16
C SER A 236 23.42 31.61 15.19
N HIS A 237 24.27 30.63 15.51
CA HIS A 237 25.35 30.82 16.47
C HIS A 237 26.45 31.76 15.96
N ILE A 238 26.81 31.67 14.67
CA ILE A 238 27.81 32.57 14.06
C ILE A 238 27.32 34.03 14.01
N ILE A 239 26.02 34.26 13.81
CA ILE A 239 25.45 35.61 13.79
C ILE A 239 25.44 36.23 15.20
N GLU A 240 25.27 35.44 16.25
CA GLU A 240 25.35 35.93 17.65
C GLU A 240 26.78 36.27 18.10
N GLU A 241 27.81 35.70 17.48
CA GLU A 241 29.22 35.93 17.84
C GLU A 241 29.90 37.04 17.02
N LEU A 242 29.22 37.64 16.04
CA LEU A 242 29.76 38.82 15.36
C LEU A 242 29.67 40.00 16.33
N PRO A 243 30.82 40.53 16.82
CA PRO A 243 30.79 41.72 17.64
C PRO A 243 30.12 42.81 16.81
N GLU A 244 29.15 43.51 17.41
CA GLU A 244 28.66 44.77 16.84
C GLU A 244 29.89 45.64 16.62
N GLU A 245 30.32 45.78 15.38
CA GLU A 245 31.35 46.75 15.04
C GLU A 245 30.74 48.10 15.40
N ASP A 246 31.18 48.64 16.55
CA ASP A 246 30.86 50.00 16.97
C ASP A 246 31.14 50.89 15.76
N GLU A 247 30.07 51.42 15.14
CA GLU A 247 30.15 52.41 14.08
C GLU A 247 30.90 53.62 14.66
N GLU A 248 32.21 53.63 14.47
CA GLU A 248 33.08 54.72 14.87
C GLU A 248 32.75 55.91 13.97
N ASP A 249 31.85 56.76 14.48
CA ASP A 249 31.29 57.98 13.90
C ASP A 249 32.43 58.90 13.43
N THR A 250 32.90 58.66 12.21
CA THR A 250 34.02 59.38 11.60
C THR A 250 33.48 60.70 11.08
N LYS A 251 33.41 61.66 11.99
CA LYS A 251 33.06 63.05 11.73
C LYS A 251 33.96 63.60 10.61
N PRO A 252 33.42 64.02 9.45
CA PRO A 252 34.23 64.55 8.37
C PRO A 252 34.85 65.87 8.81
N ALA A 253 36.19 65.93 8.81
CA ALA A 253 36.93 67.16 9.04
C ALA A 253 36.66 68.14 7.89
N ALA A 254 36.06 69.29 8.22
CA ALA A 254 35.94 70.40 7.30
C ALA A 254 37.33 70.95 6.96
N ILE A 255 37.65 71.00 5.68
CA ILE A 255 38.86 71.63 5.14
C ILE A 255 38.45 73.07 4.78
N GLU A 256 39.07 74.05 5.45
CA GLU A 256 39.08 75.48 5.07
C GLU A 256 40.09 75.75 3.95
#